data_AF-A0A9P5QKD7-F1
#
_entry.id   AF-A0A9P5QKD7-F1
#
_cell.length_a   1.000
_cell.length_b   1.000
_cell.length_c   1.000
_cell.angle_alpha   90.00
_cell.angle_beta   90.00
_cell.angle_gamma   90.00
#
_symmetry.space_group_name_H-M   'P 1'
#
loop_
_entity.id
_entity.type
_entity.pdbx_description
1 polymer ?
#
loop_
_entity_poly.entity_id
_entity_poly.type
_entity_poly.pdbx_seq_one_letter_code
_entity_poly.pdbx_strand_id
1 'polypeptide(L)'
;MTFSEGKQPELVVGKNVGDKGPRSERFLAFLGRLIIFFLTLTAAYNLKPFISHKAWDQLEHGKSSPELIPWRGPSKIVFKDSAAQIILGRGQGDLISDVLLEEADIEYLTVHISAIISQWKKGNKDGLTVLNSTSRFLSGVQLLLLSVAESRPEDHARVQVRIGVPLKYSGSLFVPGSFVNIRSASLENARFKTLSLMTAEGNIILYNTTRAIWFEAGVTGRGNIHTGTLTSPCPGKGFTVRDTRGETKMDIRDDKDGVSDDRTAPRKLLIEAMTEIGEIHGRIDIVNDETVHLDVKSINSNVIIELSDKYTGKFSISTLKGLCTVETKVENNGVVTYERFDREEKKGTEYSTTPTGSGVIGDHVKVASRKAMAKVIFI
;
A
#
# COMPACT_ATOMS: atom_id res chain seq x y z
N MET A 1 -10.13 -44.08 -19.54
CA MET A 1 -10.90 -43.36 -18.50
C MET A 1 -10.93 -41.90 -18.87
N THR A 2 -12.05 -41.44 -19.42
CA THR A 2 -12.32 -40.01 -19.64
C THR A 2 -12.74 -39.40 -18.32
N PHE A 3 -11.91 -38.54 -17.75
CA PHE A 3 -12.30 -37.72 -16.61
C PHE A 3 -13.29 -36.67 -17.11
N SER A 4 -14.52 -36.71 -16.60
CA SER A 4 -15.47 -35.62 -16.79
C SER A 4 -15.00 -34.42 -15.95
N GLU A 5 -14.84 -33.26 -16.59
CA GLU A 5 -14.61 -31.99 -15.89
C GLU A 5 -15.84 -31.67 -15.03
N GLY A 6 -15.76 -32.00 -13.74
CA GLY A 6 -16.75 -31.58 -12.76
C GLY A 6 -16.74 -30.07 -12.60
N LYS A 7 -17.91 -29.43 -12.71
CA LYS A 7 -18.07 -27.98 -12.42
C LYS A 7 -17.53 -27.70 -11.01
N GLN A 8 -16.56 -26.79 -10.91
CA GLN A 8 -16.00 -26.38 -9.63
C GLN A 8 -17.04 -25.59 -8.80
N PRO A 9 -17.02 -25.71 -7.46
CA PRO A 9 -17.98 -25.04 -6.59
C PRO A 9 -17.78 -23.51 -6.61
N GLU A 10 -18.86 -22.77 -6.85
CA GLU A 10 -18.91 -21.30 -6.77
C GLU A 10 -19.55 -20.87 -5.44
N LEU A 11 -18.89 -20.00 -4.69
CA LEU A 11 -19.43 -19.42 -3.46
C LEU A 11 -19.90 -17.98 -3.70
N VAL A 12 -21.21 -17.77 -3.57
CA VAL A 12 -21.84 -16.45 -3.73
C VAL A 12 -22.22 -15.88 -2.36
N VAL A 13 -21.72 -14.71 -2.00
CA VAL A 13 -22.04 -14.03 -0.74
C VAL A 13 -23.03 -12.88 -1.02
N GLY A 14 -24.32 -13.05 -0.68
CA GLY A 14 -25.41 -12.11 -1.05
C GLY A 14 -26.04 -11.23 0.05
N LYS A 15 -26.26 -9.95 -0.23
CA LYS A 15 -26.83 -8.90 0.64
C LYS A 15 -28.02 -9.33 1.53
N ASN A 16 -27.99 -8.97 2.82
CA ASN A 16 -29.18 -8.84 3.67
C ASN A 16 -29.33 -7.36 4.03
N VAL A 17 -30.44 -6.74 3.63
CA VAL A 17 -30.67 -5.29 3.77
C VAL A 17 -31.55 -5.03 4.99
N GLY A 18 -30.99 -4.35 5.98
CA GLY A 18 -31.70 -3.62 7.02
C GLY A 18 -30.83 -2.43 7.40
N ASP A 19 -31.20 -1.22 6.95
CA ASP A 19 -30.39 -0.01 7.11
C ASP A 19 -31.20 1.06 7.87
N LYS A 20 -30.59 1.70 8.88
CA LYS A 20 -30.85 3.07 9.38
C LYS A 20 -30.02 3.36 10.64
N GLY A 21 -29.11 4.35 10.55
CA GLY A 21 -28.37 4.92 11.71
C GLY A 21 -27.46 6.12 11.32
N PRO A 22 -27.30 7.15 12.19
CA PRO A 22 -26.82 8.49 11.83
C PRO A 22 -25.29 8.62 11.65
N ARG A 23 -24.86 9.71 10.98
CA ARG A 23 -23.48 9.97 10.50
C ARG A 23 -22.35 9.92 11.55
N SER A 24 -22.63 10.13 12.83
CA SER A 24 -21.61 10.05 13.91
C SER A 24 -21.14 8.62 14.17
N GLU A 25 -22.00 7.63 13.96
CA GLU A 25 -21.65 6.21 14.10
C GLU A 25 -20.65 5.76 13.04
N ARG A 26 -20.64 6.38 11.85
CA ARG A 26 -19.70 6.04 10.77
C ARG A 26 -18.27 6.44 11.08
N PHE A 27 -18.06 7.55 11.81
CA PHE A 27 -16.72 8.00 12.22
C PHE A 27 -16.18 7.17 13.39
N LEU A 28 -17.00 6.90 14.40
CA LEU A 28 -16.63 6.01 15.51
C LEU A 28 -16.42 4.57 15.05
N ALA A 29 -17.19 4.09 14.06
CA ALA A 29 -16.95 2.79 13.43
C ALA A 29 -15.63 2.76 12.64
N PHE A 30 -15.21 3.88 12.03
CA PHE A 30 -13.90 3.97 11.38
C PHE A 30 -12.76 3.97 12.39
N LEU A 31 -12.83 4.76 13.46
CA LEU A 31 -11.85 4.77 14.55
C LEU A 31 -11.78 3.41 15.26
N GLY A 32 -12.93 2.77 15.50
CA GLY A 32 -13.01 1.42 16.03
C GLY A 32 -12.34 0.39 15.11
N ARG A 33 -12.48 0.51 13.79
CA ARG A 33 -11.78 -0.37 12.83
C ARG A 33 -10.28 -0.14 12.82
N LEU A 34 -9.84 1.11 12.93
CA LEU A 34 -8.42 1.44 13.04
C LEU A 34 -7.83 0.84 14.32
N ILE A 35 -8.50 0.99 15.46
CA ILE A 35 -8.08 0.44 16.75
C ILE A 35 -8.09 -1.09 16.73
N ILE A 36 -9.15 -1.73 16.23
CA ILE A 36 -9.21 -3.18 16.09
C ILE A 36 -8.09 -3.64 15.15
N PHE A 37 -7.84 -2.96 14.03
CA PHE A 37 -6.74 -3.26 13.13
C PHE A 37 -5.38 -3.17 13.84
N PHE A 38 -5.09 -2.09 14.57
CA PHE A 38 -3.85 -1.94 15.35
C PHE A 38 -3.72 -2.98 16.46
N LEU A 39 -4.80 -3.35 17.15
CA LEU A 39 -4.78 -4.41 18.16
C LEU A 39 -4.57 -5.79 17.52
N THR A 40 -5.15 -6.02 16.33
CA THR A 40 -5.03 -7.26 15.56
C THR A 40 -3.62 -7.41 14.99
N LEU A 41 -3.03 -6.32 14.53
CA LEU A 41 -1.66 -6.23 14.07
C LEU A 41 -0.69 -6.43 15.24
N THR A 42 -0.85 -5.68 16.35
CA THR A 42 -0.05 -5.84 17.58
C THR A 42 -0.14 -7.25 18.17
N ALA A 43 -1.31 -7.91 18.10
CA ALA A 43 -1.47 -9.30 18.52
C ALA A 43 -0.77 -10.29 17.56
N ALA A 44 -0.74 -10.00 16.25
CA ALA A 44 0.08 -10.75 15.30
C ALA A 44 1.58 -10.58 15.57
N TYR A 45 2.00 -9.44 16.11
CA TYR A 45 3.38 -9.15 16.52
C TYR A 45 3.82 -9.82 17.83
N ASN A 46 2.90 -10.01 18.79
CA ASN A 46 3.22 -10.67 20.06
C ASN A 46 3.38 -12.20 19.92
N LEU A 47 2.94 -12.78 18.81
CA LEU A 47 3.43 -14.07 18.35
C LEU A 47 4.77 -13.81 17.65
N LYS A 48 5.90 -14.01 18.34
CA LYS A 48 7.23 -13.93 17.71
C LYS A 48 7.19 -14.70 16.38
N PRO A 49 7.34 -14.06 15.20
CA PRO A 49 7.53 -14.81 13.97
C PRO A 49 8.89 -15.48 14.10
N PHE A 50 8.87 -16.78 14.44
CA PHE A 50 10.08 -17.59 14.54
C PHE A 50 10.42 -18.05 13.12
N ILE A 51 10.82 -17.10 12.27
CA ILE A 51 11.15 -17.37 10.88
C ILE A 51 12.60 -17.01 10.68
N SER A 52 13.40 -18.04 10.43
CA SER A 52 14.82 -17.88 10.11
C SER A 52 14.92 -17.48 8.65
N HIS A 53 15.64 -16.38 8.36
CA HIS A 53 15.95 -15.91 6.99
C HIS A 53 16.41 -17.00 6.01
N LYS A 54 16.91 -18.14 6.50
CA LYS A 54 17.29 -19.29 5.67
C LYS A 54 16.14 -19.87 4.85
N ALA A 55 14.88 -19.74 5.28
CA ALA A 55 13.74 -20.31 4.57
C ALA A 55 13.50 -19.68 3.20
N TRP A 56 13.64 -18.35 3.09
CA TRP A 56 13.48 -17.61 1.83
C TRP A 56 14.58 -17.94 0.82
N ASP A 57 15.85 -17.87 1.24
CA ASP A 57 17.00 -18.20 0.37
C ASP A 57 16.96 -19.67 -0.10
N GLN A 58 16.46 -20.58 0.74
CA GLN A 58 16.31 -21.99 0.39
C GLN A 58 15.12 -22.26 -0.56
N LEU A 59 14.10 -21.41 -0.56
CA LEU A 59 12.97 -21.49 -1.49
C LEU A 59 13.33 -21.04 -2.91
N GLU A 60 14.15 -19.99 -3.05
CA GLU A 60 14.61 -19.52 -4.37
C GLU A 60 15.72 -20.40 -4.96
N HIS A 61 16.50 -21.10 -4.12
CA HIS A 61 17.71 -21.81 -4.56
C HIS A 61 17.77 -23.32 -4.24
N GLY A 62 16.72 -23.89 -3.64
CA GLY A 62 16.64 -25.31 -3.26
C GLY A 62 16.41 -26.26 -4.45
N LYS A 63 17.27 -27.28 -4.60
CA LYS A 63 17.28 -28.25 -5.72
C LYS A 63 16.21 -29.35 -5.67
N SER A 64 15.37 -29.43 -4.63
CA SER A 64 14.33 -30.45 -4.51
C SER A 64 12.97 -29.86 -4.86
N SER A 65 12.39 -30.29 -5.98
CA SER A 65 11.02 -29.91 -6.38
C SER A 65 10.03 -30.36 -5.30
N PRO A 66 9.35 -29.45 -4.60
CA PRO A 66 8.36 -29.82 -3.59
C PRO A 66 7.21 -30.58 -4.25
N GLU A 67 6.61 -31.51 -3.50
CA GLU A 67 5.36 -32.15 -3.93
C GLU A 67 4.24 -31.11 -3.89
N LEU A 68 3.56 -30.90 -5.02
CA LEU A 68 2.53 -29.89 -5.19
C LEU A 68 1.16 -30.53 -4.92
N ILE A 69 0.49 -30.11 -3.85
CA ILE A 69 -0.89 -30.53 -3.60
C ILE A 69 -1.85 -29.48 -4.17
N PRO A 70 -2.80 -29.88 -5.03
CA PRO A 70 -3.78 -28.96 -5.60
C PRO A 70 -4.78 -28.47 -4.54
N TRP A 71 -5.14 -27.19 -4.66
CA TRP A 71 -6.19 -26.55 -3.88
C TRP A 71 -7.53 -27.30 -3.98
N ARG A 72 -8.18 -27.56 -2.84
CA ARG A 72 -9.50 -28.22 -2.75
C ARG A 72 -10.64 -27.30 -2.31
N GLY A 73 -10.35 -26.07 -1.91
CA GLY A 73 -11.37 -25.09 -1.55
C GLY A 73 -12.05 -24.47 -2.78
N PRO A 74 -12.98 -23.51 -2.59
CA PRO A 74 -13.57 -22.78 -3.70
C PRO A 74 -12.47 -22.03 -4.46
N SER A 75 -12.45 -22.21 -5.78
CA SER A 75 -11.51 -21.52 -6.68
C SER A 75 -11.98 -20.11 -7.04
N LYS A 76 -13.26 -19.80 -6.77
CA LYS A 76 -13.90 -18.53 -7.09
C LYS A 76 -14.85 -18.11 -5.97
N ILE A 77 -14.68 -16.87 -5.51
CA ILE A 77 -15.53 -16.25 -4.48
C ILE A 77 -16.00 -14.89 -5.02
N VAL A 78 -17.31 -14.66 -5.01
CA VAL A 78 -17.91 -13.42 -5.54
C VAL A 78 -18.45 -12.56 -4.40
N PHE A 79 -18.01 -11.30 -4.36
CA PHE A 79 -18.33 -10.31 -3.34
C PHE A 79 -19.37 -9.33 -3.88
N LYS A 80 -20.64 -9.48 -3.48
CA LYS A 80 -21.72 -8.56 -3.89
C LYS A 80 -21.73 -7.25 -3.10
N ASP A 81 -20.95 -7.17 -2.03
CA ASP A 81 -20.85 -6.00 -1.19
C ASP A 81 -19.84 -4.98 -1.74
N SER A 82 -20.12 -3.70 -1.52
CA SER A 82 -19.24 -2.61 -1.94
C SER A 82 -17.95 -2.52 -1.14
N ALA A 83 -17.76 -3.33 -0.09
CA ALA A 83 -16.48 -3.42 0.59
C ALA A 83 -16.10 -4.88 0.83
N ALA A 84 -14.83 -5.17 0.56
CA ALA A 84 -14.24 -6.48 0.74
C ALA A 84 -12.94 -6.36 1.52
N GLN A 85 -12.72 -7.29 2.44
CA GLN A 85 -11.46 -7.46 3.14
C GLN A 85 -10.95 -8.87 2.87
N ILE A 86 -9.74 -9.00 2.34
CA ILE A 86 -9.13 -10.27 1.98
C ILE A 86 -7.86 -10.39 2.84
N ILE A 87 -7.97 -11.12 3.95
CA ILE A 87 -6.90 -11.32 4.92
C ILE A 87 -6.11 -12.58 4.54
N LEU A 88 -4.80 -12.42 4.37
CA LEU A 88 -3.90 -13.47 3.93
C LEU A 88 -2.86 -13.77 5.03
N GLY A 89 -2.71 -15.03 5.42
CA GLY A 89 -1.56 -15.46 6.22
C GLY A 89 -1.68 -15.23 7.72
N ARG A 90 -2.88 -15.42 8.26
CA ARG A 90 -3.00 -15.77 9.69
C ARG A 90 -2.84 -17.29 9.82
N GLY A 91 -2.04 -17.78 10.77
CA GLY A 91 -1.77 -19.22 10.85
C GLY A 91 -0.62 -19.58 11.78
N GLN A 92 -0.46 -20.89 12.05
CA GLN A 92 0.70 -21.44 12.78
C GLN A 92 1.92 -21.69 11.87
N GLY A 93 1.72 -21.67 10.54
CA GLY A 93 2.80 -21.71 9.54
C GLY A 93 2.68 -20.52 8.58
N ASP A 94 3.71 -20.28 7.77
CA ASP A 94 3.70 -19.12 6.89
C ASP A 94 2.87 -19.37 5.63
N LEU A 95 2.07 -18.36 5.28
CA LEU A 95 1.36 -18.31 4.01
C LEU A 95 2.02 -17.25 3.12
N ILE A 96 2.85 -17.70 2.20
CA ILE A 96 3.43 -16.83 1.18
C ILE A 96 2.38 -16.61 0.11
N SER A 97 1.90 -15.39 -0.02
CA SER A 97 0.81 -15.06 -0.93
C SER A 97 1.29 -14.17 -2.06
N ASP A 98 1.01 -14.55 -3.31
CA ASP A 98 1.15 -13.70 -4.48
C ASP A 98 -0.24 -13.20 -4.87
N VAL A 99 -0.51 -11.92 -4.70
CA VAL A 99 -1.79 -11.29 -5.04
C VAL A 99 -1.65 -10.52 -6.35
N LEU A 100 -2.50 -10.82 -7.32
CA LEU A 100 -2.67 -10.05 -8.54
C LEU A 100 -3.99 -9.29 -8.50
N LEU A 101 -3.94 -7.95 -8.50
CA LEU A 101 -5.08 -7.07 -8.65
C LEU A 101 -5.24 -6.71 -10.13
N GLU A 102 -6.42 -6.93 -10.70
CA GLU A 102 -6.66 -6.55 -12.09
C GLU A 102 -8.11 -6.15 -12.32
N GLU A 103 -8.32 -5.25 -13.26
CA GLU A 103 -9.63 -5.00 -13.80
C GLU A 103 -10.14 -6.17 -14.62
N ALA A 104 -11.44 -6.42 -14.53
CA ALA A 104 -12.14 -7.35 -15.38
C ALA A 104 -13.54 -6.83 -15.71
N ASP A 105 -14.07 -7.25 -16.85
CA ASP A 105 -15.46 -7.04 -17.22
C ASP A 105 -16.36 -7.98 -16.42
N ILE A 106 -16.52 -7.65 -15.14
CA ILE A 106 -17.27 -8.40 -14.14
C ILE A 106 -18.17 -7.45 -13.35
N GLU A 107 -19.31 -7.96 -12.91
CA GLU A 107 -20.29 -7.16 -12.16
C GLU A 107 -19.86 -6.89 -10.71
N TYR A 108 -19.19 -7.87 -10.09
CA TYR A 108 -18.84 -7.88 -8.67
C TYR A 108 -17.35 -8.20 -8.48
N LEU A 109 -16.77 -7.70 -7.39
CA LEU A 109 -15.41 -8.07 -7.01
C LEU A 109 -15.32 -9.60 -6.88
N THR A 110 -14.39 -10.20 -7.60
CA THR A 110 -14.26 -11.64 -7.71
C THR A 110 -12.86 -12.06 -7.32
N VAL A 111 -12.74 -12.97 -6.37
CA VAL A 111 -11.46 -13.51 -5.93
C VAL A 111 -11.32 -14.92 -6.50
N HIS A 112 -10.32 -15.10 -7.34
CA HIS A 112 -9.86 -16.39 -7.82
C HIS A 112 -8.69 -16.86 -6.96
N ILE A 113 -8.78 -18.09 -6.47
CA ILE A 113 -7.77 -18.67 -5.58
C ILE A 113 -7.18 -19.89 -6.26
N SER A 114 -5.86 -19.87 -6.45
CA SER A 114 -5.06 -21.01 -6.87
C SER A 114 -3.93 -21.21 -5.86
N ALA A 115 -4.03 -22.26 -5.05
CA ALA A 115 -2.99 -22.59 -4.09
C ALA A 115 -2.12 -23.73 -4.62
N ILE A 116 -0.82 -23.59 -4.41
CA ILE A 116 0.16 -24.65 -4.58
C ILE A 116 0.79 -24.89 -3.20
N ILE A 117 0.36 -25.97 -2.56
CA ILE A 117 0.87 -26.31 -1.24
C ILE A 117 2.13 -27.13 -1.45
N SER A 118 3.28 -26.54 -1.13
CA SER A 118 4.57 -27.23 -1.13
C SER A 118 4.74 -27.99 0.18
N GLN A 119 4.80 -29.32 0.13
CA GLN A 119 5.24 -30.11 1.28
C GLN A 119 6.75 -30.38 1.19
N TRP A 120 7.48 -30.06 2.26
CA TRP A 120 8.94 -30.16 2.28
C TRP A 120 9.46 -31.58 2.57
N LYS A 121 8.63 -32.49 3.10
CA LYS A 121 9.03 -33.88 3.36
C LYS A 121 8.04 -34.91 2.84
N LYS A 122 8.50 -35.69 1.86
CA LYS A 122 7.87 -36.92 1.39
C LYS A 122 7.71 -37.90 2.56
N GLY A 123 6.48 -38.08 3.03
CA GLY A 123 6.14 -39.07 4.06
C GLY A 123 5.45 -38.53 5.32
N ASN A 124 5.34 -37.21 5.51
CA ASN A 124 4.50 -36.68 6.59
C ASN A 124 3.06 -36.50 6.09
N LYS A 125 2.14 -37.33 6.60
CA LYS A 125 0.71 -37.27 6.21
C LYS A 125 -0.05 -36.14 6.90
N ASP A 126 0.53 -35.57 7.95
CA ASP A 126 -0.02 -34.44 8.71
C ASP A 126 0.31 -33.15 7.95
N GLY A 127 -0.47 -32.94 6.89
CA GLY A 127 -0.18 -31.98 5.84
C GLY A 127 -0.58 -30.55 6.18
N LEU A 128 0.20 -29.60 5.66
CA LEU A 128 -0.17 -28.19 5.63
C LEU A 128 -1.54 -28.02 4.96
N THR A 129 -2.51 -27.48 5.69
CA THR A 129 -3.86 -27.24 5.18
C THR A 129 -4.11 -25.75 5.07
N VAL A 130 -4.46 -25.29 3.87
CA VAL A 130 -4.96 -23.92 3.70
C VAL A 130 -6.45 -23.92 3.97
N LEU A 131 -6.87 -23.21 5.02
CA LEU A 131 -8.28 -23.04 5.36
C LEU A 131 -8.78 -21.73 4.79
N ASN A 132 -10.01 -21.72 4.29
CA ASN A 132 -10.71 -20.50 3.94
C ASN A 132 -11.94 -20.32 4.85
N SER A 133 -12.16 -19.09 5.28
CA SER A 133 -13.38 -18.72 5.99
C SER A 133 -13.90 -17.42 5.41
N THR A 134 -15.21 -17.35 5.18
CA THR A 134 -15.90 -16.13 4.77
C THR A 134 -16.83 -15.69 5.87
N SER A 135 -16.64 -14.47 6.36
CA SER A 135 -17.48 -13.86 7.37
C SER A 135 -18.04 -12.53 6.87
N ARG A 136 -19.15 -12.07 7.46
CA ARG A 136 -19.69 -10.73 7.21
C ARG A 136 -19.47 -9.83 8.40
N PHE A 137 -19.25 -8.56 8.12
CA PHE A 137 -19.20 -7.51 9.12
C PHE A 137 -20.07 -6.33 8.67
N LEU A 138 -20.34 -5.39 9.56
CA LEU A 138 -21.30 -4.29 9.39
C LEU A 138 -21.15 -3.47 8.09
N SER A 139 -20.01 -3.50 7.40
CA SER A 139 -19.86 -2.78 6.13
C SER A 139 -19.34 -3.61 4.97
N GLY A 140 -19.25 -4.93 5.07
CA GLY A 140 -18.68 -5.72 3.98
C GLY A 140 -18.50 -7.19 4.30
N VAL A 141 -17.77 -7.85 3.40
CA VAL A 141 -17.44 -9.28 3.50
C VAL A 141 -15.94 -9.42 3.72
N GLN A 142 -15.58 -10.32 4.63
CA GLN A 142 -14.22 -10.70 4.90
C GLN A 142 -13.98 -12.11 4.39
N LEU A 143 -12.93 -12.29 3.60
CA LEU A 143 -12.33 -13.57 3.28
C LEU A 143 -11.05 -13.69 4.08
N LEU A 144 -10.92 -14.81 4.79
CA LEU A 144 -9.75 -15.15 5.57
C LEU A 144 -9.13 -16.41 4.97
N LEU A 145 -7.89 -16.31 4.50
CA LEU A 145 -7.07 -17.45 4.07
C LEU A 145 -5.99 -17.70 5.12
N LEU A 146 -6.05 -18.90 5.71
CA LEU A 146 -5.18 -19.32 6.80
C LEU A 146 -4.32 -20.49 6.36
N SER A 147 -3.07 -20.53 6.82
CA SER A 147 -2.23 -21.72 6.76
C SER A 147 -2.23 -22.41 8.13
N VAL A 148 -2.62 -23.67 8.18
CA VAL A 148 -2.53 -24.47 9.40
C VAL A 148 -1.50 -25.57 9.17
N ALA A 149 -0.34 -25.43 9.80
CA ALA A 149 0.70 -26.44 9.86
C ALA A 149 0.51 -27.24 11.16
N GLU A 150 0.17 -28.52 11.07
CA GLU A 150 -0.07 -29.35 12.26
C GLU A 150 1.23 -29.74 13.00
N SER A 151 2.35 -29.79 12.28
CA SER A 151 3.57 -30.42 12.82
C SER A 151 4.78 -29.50 12.95
N ARG A 152 4.92 -28.46 12.11
CA ARG A 152 6.14 -27.64 12.02
C ARG A 152 5.85 -26.19 11.61
N PRO A 153 6.29 -25.18 12.38
CA PRO A 153 6.17 -23.77 11.99
C PRO A 153 7.03 -23.40 10.78
N GLU A 154 8.06 -24.20 10.45
CA GLU A 154 8.86 -24.01 9.24
C GLU A 154 8.19 -24.46 7.92
N ASP A 155 6.99 -25.04 7.98
CA ASP A 155 6.25 -25.40 6.76
C ASP A 155 5.57 -24.14 6.17
N HIS A 156 5.73 -23.95 4.86
CA HIS A 156 5.18 -22.79 4.14
C HIS A 156 4.23 -23.23 3.03
N ALA A 157 3.11 -22.51 2.89
CA ALA A 157 2.18 -22.67 1.77
C ALA A 157 2.34 -21.48 0.83
N ARG A 158 2.32 -21.74 -0.48
CA ARG A 158 2.24 -20.68 -1.49
C ARG A 158 0.85 -20.59 -2.08
N VAL A 159 0.25 -19.41 -2.01
CA VAL A 159 -1.07 -19.16 -2.59
C VAL A 159 -0.99 -18.03 -3.59
N GLN A 160 -1.49 -18.29 -4.79
CA GLN A 160 -1.73 -17.26 -5.78
C GLN A 160 -3.19 -16.84 -5.69
N VAL A 161 -3.42 -15.55 -5.49
CA VAL A 161 -4.75 -14.95 -5.37
C VAL A 161 -4.90 -13.91 -6.47
N ARG A 162 -5.85 -14.12 -7.38
CA ARG A 162 -6.17 -13.15 -8.43
C ARG A 162 -7.48 -12.47 -8.08
N ILE A 163 -7.47 -11.16 -7.87
CA ILE A 163 -8.63 -10.36 -7.50
C ILE A 163 -9.05 -9.57 -8.74
N GLY A 164 -10.14 -10.01 -9.35
CA GLY A 164 -10.84 -9.26 -10.38
C GLY A 164 -11.63 -8.11 -9.77
N VAL A 165 -11.39 -6.91 -10.26
CA VAL A 165 -12.05 -5.66 -9.86
C VAL A 165 -12.96 -5.20 -11.00
N PRO A 166 -14.25 -4.92 -10.75
CA PRO A 166 -15.14 -4.37 -11.77
C PRO A 166 -14.60 -3.06 -12.36
N LEU A 167 -14.75 -2.87 -13.67
CA LEU A 167 -14.36 -1.62 -14.36
C LEU A 167 -14.96 -0.36 -13.73
N LYS A 168 -16.17 -0.46 -13.16
CA LYS A 168 -16.88 0.66 -12.50
C LYS A 168 -16.88 0.53 -10.98
N TYR A 169 -15.89 -0.16 -10.41
CA TYR A 169 -15.82 -0.36 -8.98
C TYR A 169 -15.72 0.98 -8.25
N SER A 170 -16.58 1.17 -7.24
CA SER A 170 -16.65 2.37 -6.39
C SER A 170 -16.57 2.04 -4.90
N GLY A 171 -16.00 0.87 -4.59
CA GLY A 171 -16.01 0.26 -3.27
C GLY A 171 -14.71 0.40 -2.48
N SER A 172 -14.62 -0.30 -1.35
CA SER A 172 -13.43 -0.35 -0.50
C SER A 172 -12.80 -1.75 -0.53
N LEU A 173 -11.51 -1.84 -0.85
CA LEU A 173 -10.75 -3.09 -0.87
C LEU A 173 -9.61 -3.03 0.15
N PHE A 174 -9.52 -4.04 1.01
CA PHE A 174 -8.47 -4.20 2.00
C PHE A 174 -7.77 -5.54 1.80
N VAL A 175 -6.45 -5.53 1.63
CA VAL A 175 -5.65 -6.76 1.46
C VAL A 175 -4.51 -6.78 2.48
N PRO A 176 -4.78 -7.11 3.76
CA PRO A 176 -3.74 -7.29 4.75
C PRO A 176 -3.16 -8.72 4.70
N GLY A 177 -1.86 -8.86 4.92
CA GLY A 177 -1.31 -10.18 5.25
C GLY A 177 0.13 -10.23 5.69
N SER A 178 0.55 -11.36 6.26
CA SER A 178 1.88 -11.48 6.87
C SER A 178 3.00 -11.52 5.82
N PHE A 179 2.89 -12.37 4.81
CA PHE A 179 3.89 -12.53 3.74
C PHE A 179 3.22 -12.40 2.38
N VAL A 180 3.05 -11.18 1.88
CA VAL A 180 2.23 -10.92 0.69
C VAL A 180 2.98 -10.08 -0.32
N ASN A 181 3.16 -10.62 -1.53
CA ASN A 181 3.54 -9.84 -2.69
C ASN A 181 2.27 -9.41 -3.43
N ILE A 182 1.93 -8.13 -3.36
CA ILE A 182 0.78 -7.55 -4.03
C ILE A 182 1.26 -6.88 -5.31
N ARG A 183 0.69 -7.27 -6.46
CA ARG A 183 0.95 -6.68 -7.76
C ARG A 183 -0.36 -6.26 -8.41
N SER A 184 -0.43 -5.12 -9.07
CA SER A 184 -1.54 -4.86 -10.02
C SER A 184 -1.15 -5.25 -11.44
N ALA A 185 -2.12 -5.40 -12.35
CA ALA A 185 -1.87 -5.45 -13.79
C ALA A 185 -2.39 -4.16 -14.46
N SER A 186 -3.68 -3.86 -14.27
CA SER A 186 -4.31 -2.60 -14.67
C SER A 186 -5.46 -2.29 -13.71
N LEU A 187 -5.53 -1.03 -13.24
CA LEU A 187 -6.55 -0.48 -12.33
C LEU A 187 -7.00 0.94 -12.77
N GLU A 188 -6.86 1.24 -14.07
CA GLU A 188 -7.08 2.58 -14.63
C GLU A 188 -8.54 3.07 -14.60
N ASN A 189 -9.50 2.16 -14.75
CA ASN A 189 -10.94 2.45 -14.79
C ASN A 189 -11.61 2.32 -13.42
N ALA A 190 -11.09 1.45 -12.55
CA ALA A 190 -11.57 1.21 -11.20
C ALA A 190 -11.34 2.45 -10.33
N ARG A 191 -12.36 2.83 -9.55
CA ARG A 191 -12.33 4.03 -8.70
C ARG A 191 -12.56 3.66 -7.25
N PHE A 192 -11.50 3.35 -6.53
CA PHE A 192 -11.63 2.90 -5.15
C PHE A 192 -12.14 4.04 -4.25
N LYS A 193 -13.16 3.76 -3.42
CA LYS A 193 -13.44 4.58 -2.25
C LYS A 193 -12.30 4.47 -1.24
N THR A 194 -11.79 3.26 -1.05
CA THR A 194 -10.63 2.99 -0.19
C THR A 194 -9.86 1.83 -0.79
N LEU A 195 -8.56 1.97 -0.96
CA LEU A 195 -7.68 0.87 -1.28
C LEU A 195 -6.61 0.82 -0.20
N SER A 196 -6.60 -0.25 0.60
CA SER A 196 -5.65 -0.44 1.70
C SER A 196 -4.91 -1.75 1.50
N LEU A 197 -3.61 -1.66 1.24
CA LEU A 197 -2.72 -2.77 0.92
C LEU A 197 -1.68 -2.85 2.02
N MET A 198 -1.68 -3.93 2.79
CA MET A 198 -0.86 -4.01 4.00
C MET A 198 -0.14 -5.34 4.03
N THR A 199 1.16 -5.33 4.23
CA THR A 199 1.90 -6.55 4.47
C THR A 199 2.95 -6.42 5.57
N ALA A 200 3.20 -7.52 6.29
CA ALA A 200 4.31 -7.54 7.23
C ALA A 200 5.64 -7.70 6.48
N GLU A 201 5.71 -8.62 5.53
CA GLU A 201 6.86 -8.80 4.63
C GLU A 201 6.38 -9.06 3.21
N GLY A 202 7.12 -8.56 2.23
CA GLY A 202 6.78 -8.69 0.81
C GLY A 202 6.61 -7.33 0.12
N ASN A 203 6.35 -7.37 -1.17
CA ASN A 203 6.37 -6.17 -2.00
C ASN A 203 4.95 -5.73 -2.36
N ILE A 204 4.71 -4.42 -2.44
CA ILE A 204 3.49 -3.84 -2.98
C ILE A 204 3.88 -3.08 -4.25
N ILE A 205 3.48 -3.58 -5.41
CA ILE A 205 3.82 -3.02 -6.71
C ILE A 205 2.54 -2.73 -7.49
N LEU A 206 2.16 -1.45 -7.58
CA LEU A 206 1.03 -1.03 -8.41
C LEU A 206 1.57 -0.48 -9.72
N TYR A 207 1.26 -1.12 -10.83
CA TYR A 207 1.51 -0.58 -12.16
C TYR A 207 0.38 0.38 -12.59
N ASN A 208 0.73 1.27 -13.50
CA ASN A 208 -0.17 2.25 -14.14
C ASN A 208 -0.84 3.20 -13.13
N THR A 209 -1.98 3.78 -13.55
CA THR A 209 -2.74 4.71 -12.74
C THR A 209 -3.66 3.95 -11.78
N THR A 210 -3.64 4.31 -10.50
CA THR A 210 -4.59 3.85 -9.49
C THR A 210 -5.41 5.03 -8.98
N ARG A 211 -6.73 4.97 -9.18
CA ARG A 211 -7.68 5.99 -8.73
C ARG A 211 -8.29 5.61 -7.40
N ALA A 212 -7.95 6.35 -6.34
CA ALA A 212 -8.48 6.10 -5.01
C ALA A 212 -8.82 7.39 -4.27
N ILE A 213 -9.99 7.38 -3.66
CA ILE A 213 -10.46 8.39 -2.71
C ILE A 213 -9.59 8.38 -1.44
N TRP A 214 -9.25 7.20 -0.94
CA TRP A 214 -8.28 7.01 0.14
C TRP A 214 -7.39 5.84 -0.24
N PHE A 215 -6.09 6.05 -0.16
CA PHE A 215 -5.11 5.02 -0.46
C PHE A 215 -4.19 4.83 0.72
N GLU A 216 -3.96 3.57 1.05
CA GLU A 216 -3.04 3.17 2.09
C GLU A 216 -2.20 2.02 1.58
N ALA A 217 -0.88 2.16 1.62
CA ALA A 217 0.04 1.06 1.35
C ALA A 217 1.03 0.96 2.51
N GLY A 218 1.25 -0.25 3.03
CA GLY A 218 2.11 -0.46 4.17
C GLY A 218 2.92 -1.74 4.11
N VAL A 219 4.22 -1.65 4.34
CA VAL A 219 5.13 -2.77 4.60
C VAL A 219 5.78 -2.52 5.96
N THR A 220 5.51 -3.36 6.96
CA THR A 220 6.04 -3.12 8.31
C THR A 220 7.37 -3.81 8.63
N GLY A 221 7.74 -4.79 7.82
CA GLY A 221 8.97 -5.58 7.93
C GLY A 221 9.86 -5.31 6.73
N ARG A 222 10.30 -6.36 6.02
CA ARG A 222 11.10 -6.23 4.81
C ARG A 222 10.23 -6.25 3.56
N GLY A 223 10.45 -5.30 2.68
CA GLY A 223 9.78 -5.29 1.38
C GLY A 223 10.06 -4.00 0.64
N ASN A 224 9.27 -3.73 -0.38
CA ASN A 224 9.32 -2.47 -1.10
C ASN A 224 7.91 -2.07 -1.49
N ILE A 225 7.68 -0.75 -1.58
CA ILE A 225 6.44 -0.20 -2.11
C ILE A 225 6.78 0.57 -3.38
N HIS A 226 6.26 0.11 -4.52
CA HIS A 226 6.33 0.83 -5.78
C HIS A 226 4.92 1.12 -6.26
N THR A 227 4.56 2.40 -6.33
CA THR A 227 3.30 2.80 -6.95
C THR A 227 3.59 3.50 -8.27
N GLY A 228 2.80 3.16 -9.29
CA GLY A 228 2.64 3.99 -10.48
C GLY A 228 1.95 5.31 -10.12
N THR A 229 1.14 5.83 -11.03
CA THR A 229 0.48 7.11 -10.79
C THR A 229 -0.69 6.94 -9.83
N LEU A 230 -0.64 7.60 -8.69
CA LEU A 230 -1.78 7.71 -7.75
C LEU A 230 -2.56 8.99 -8.06
N THR A 231 -3.87 8.85 -8.23
CA THR A 231 -4.77 10.00 -8.40
C THR A 231 -5.98 9.86 -7.49
N SER A 232 -6.50 10.99 -7.01
CA SER A 232 -7.74 11.02 -6.23
C SER A 232 -8.83 11.72 -7.05
N PRO A 233 -9.99 11.08 -7.29
CA PRO A 233 -11.11 11.72 -7.97
C PRO A 233 -11.88 12.70 -7.07
N CYS A 234 -11.46 12.88 -5.81
CA CYS A 234 -12.11 13.76 -4.85
C CYS A 234 -11.05 14.59 -4.11
N PRO A 235 -11.11 15.93 -4.16
CA PRO A 235 -10.24 16.75 -3.32
C PRO A 235 -10.50 16.43 -1.84
N GLY A 236 -9.46 16.46 -1.00
CA GLY A 236 -9.56 16.44 0.47
C GLY A 236 -9.38 15.14 1.20
N LYS A 237 -8.62 14.23 0.60
CA LYS A 237 -8.42 12.89 1.14
C LYS A 237 -6.99 12.48 0.88
N GLY A 238 -6.44 11.61 1.73
CA GLY A 238 -5.01 11.36 1.81
C GLY A 238 -4.53 10.11 1.06
N PHE A 239 -3.24 10.13 0.75
CA PHE A 239 -2.43 8.97 0.42
C PHE A 239 -1.50 8.69 1.60
N THR A 240 -1.50 7.49 2.14
CA THR A 240 -0.56 7.10 3.18
C THR A 240 0.27 5.92 2.68
N VAL A 241 1.58 6.09 2.64
CA VAL A 241 2.55 5.06 2.24
C VAL A 241 3.54 4.87 3.38
N ARG A 242 3.62 3.68 3.96
CA ARG A 242 4.51 3.41 5.10
C ARG A 242 5.35 2.18 4.83
N ASP A 243 6.66 2.32 4.79
CA ASP A 243 7.59 1.22 4.58
C ASP A 243 8.68 1.23 5.63
N THR A 244 8.61 0.35 6.61
CA THR A 244 9.60 0.30 7.70
C THR A 244 11.00 0.01 7.15
N ARG A 245 11.16 -0.91 6.19
CA ARG A 245 12.48 -1.29 5.66
C ARG A 245 12.39 -1.66 4.18
N GLY A 246 12.79 -0.71 3.33
CA GLY A 246 12.66 -0.88 1.89
C GLY A 246 12.83 0.40 1.08
N GLU A 247 12.67 0.25 -0.22
CA GLU A 247 12.52 1.36 -1.13
C GLU A 247 11.02 1.70 -1.31
N THR A 248 10.68 2.96 -1.07
CA THR A 248 9.35 3.51 -1.38
C THR A 248 9.44 4.41 -2.60
N LYS A 249 8.76 4.03 -3.69
CA LYS A 249 8.60 4.83 -4.90
C LYS A 249 7.14 5.25 -5.06
N MET A 250 6.90 6.56 -5.14
CA MET A 250 5.55 7.12 -5.33
C MET A 250 5.51 8.18 -6.42
N ASP A 251 4.45 8.18 -7.25
CA ASP A 251 4.18 9.20 -8.27
C ASP A 251 2.74 9.67 -8.11
N ILE A 252 2.54 10.89 -7.62
CA ILE A 252 1.24 11.45 -7.29
C ILE A 252 0.93 12.57 -8.27
N ARG A 253 -0.21 12.48 -8.95
CA ARG A 253 -0.59 13.44 -9.99
C ARG A 253 -2.07 13.82 -9.88
N ASP A 254 -2.40 14.98 -10.42
CA ASP A 254 -3.81 15.33 -10.64
C ASP A 254 -4.46 14.41 -11.67
N ASP A 255 -5.72 14.03 -11.42
CA ASP A 255 -6.51 13.28 -12.40
C ASP A 255 -6.93 14.22 -13.54
N LYS A 256 -6.13 14.28 -14.61
CA LYS A 256 -6.39 15.14 -15.78
C LYS A 256 -7.74 14.89 -16.44
N ASP A 257 -8.30 13.68 -16.27
CA ASP A 257 -9.56 13.27 -16.87
C ASP A 257 -10.78 13.63 -16.00
N GLY A 258 -10.54 14.13 -14.78
CA GLY A 258 -11.57 14.58 -13.87
C GLY A 258 -12.07 15.98 -14.20
N VAL A 259 -13.06 16.08 -15.09
CA VAL A 259 -13.87 17.30 -15.25
C VAL A 259 -14.68 17.51 -13.96
N SER A 260 -14.04 18.03 -12.90
CA SER A 260 -14.79 18.57 -11.76
C SER A 260 -14.85 20.08 -11.91
N ASP A 261 -15.96 20.57 -12.47
CA ASP A 261 -16.33 21.99 -12.52
C ASP A 261 -16.58 22.59 -11.12
N ASP A 262 -16.39 21.82 -10.05
CA ASP A 262 -16.70 22.22 -8.69
C ASP A 262 -15.53 23.00 -8.07
N ARG A 263 -15.44 24.28 -8.42
CA ARG A 263 -14.46 25.28 -7.95
C ARG A 263 -14.57 25.64 -6.45
N THR A 264 -15.19 24.81 -5.61
CA THR A 264 -15.61 25.19 -4.25
C THR A 264 -14.90 24.48 -3.08
N ALA A 265 -13.67 23.96 -3.21
CA ALA A 265 -12.99 23.53 -2.00
C ALA A 265 -11.45 23.56 -2.05
N PRO A 266 -10.77 24.28 -1.12
CA PRO A 266 -9.45 23.86 -0.69
C PRO A 266 -9.65 22.63 0.19
N ARG A 267 -9.01 21.51 -0.16
CA ARG A 267 -9.07 20.35 0.72
C ARG A 267 -7.71 19.68 0.83
N LYS A 268 -7.27 19.53 2.07
CA LYS A 268 -5.96 18.98 2.45
C LYS A 268 -5.74 17.61 1.81
N LEU A 269 -4.72 17.53 0.96
CA LEU A 269 -4.15 16.26 0.53
C LEU A 269 -3.03 15.91 1.51
N LEU A 270 -3.27 14.93 2.38
CA LEU A 270 -2.24 14.41 3.27
C LEU A 270 -1.49 13.31 2.53
N ILE A 271 -0.19 13.49 2.32
CA ILE A 271 0.70 12.45 1.82
C ILE A 271 1.64 12.11 2.96
N GLU A 272 1.51 10.93 3.54
CA GLU A 272 2.46 10.45 4.55
C GLU A 272 3.37 9.42 3.90
N ALA A 273 4.68 9.64 3.91
CA ALA A 273 5.67 8.66 3.48
C ALA A 273 6.63 8.39 4.63
N MET A 274 6.67 7.17 5.17
CA MET A 274 7.53 6.85 6.31
C MET A 274 8.47 5.70 6.00
N THR A 275 9.77 5.84 6.30
CA THR A 275 10.71 4.73 6.30
C THR A 275 11.75 4.77 7.42
N GLU A 276 12.09 3.61 8.00
CA GLU A 276 13.17 3.54 8.99
C GLU A 276 14.54 3.32 8.33
N ILE A 277 14.60 2.46 7.31
CA ILE A 277 15.83 2.07 6.60
C ILE A 277 15.51 1.89 5.11
N GLY A 278 16.24 2.56 4.22
CA GLY A 278 16.09 2.43 2.77
C GLY A 278 16.13 3.77 2.04
N GLU A 279 15.22 3.97 1.07
CA GLU A 279 15.10 5.23 0.31
C GLU A 279 13.62 5.54 -0.01
N ILE A 280 13.24 6.83 0.07
CA ILE A 280 11.93 7.32 -0.39
C ILE A 280 12.16 8.18 -1.62
N HIS A 281 11.60 7.75 -2.75
CA HIS A 281 11.58 8.48 -4.00
C HIS A 281 10.14 8.88 -4.32
N GLY A 282 9.84 10.17 -4.24
CA GLY A 282 8.51 10.68 -4.52
C GLY A 282 8.50 11.69 -5.65
N ARG A 283 7.56 11.57 -6.58
CA ARG A 283 7.25 12.62 -7.54
C ARG A 283 5.85 13.16 -7.25
N ILE A 284 5.72 14.48 -7.19
CA ILE A 284 4.44 15.17 -6.98
C ILE A 284 4.21 16.16 -8.13
N ASP A 285 3.15 15.92 -8.89
CA ASP A 285 2.72 16.73 -10.03
C ASP A 285 1.26 17.16 -9.86
N ILE A 286 1.04 18.05 -8.89
CA ILE A 286 -0.26 18.60 -8.49
C ILE A 286 -0.25 20.11 -8.75
N VAL A 287 -1.27 20.60 -9.44
CA VAL A 287 -1.28 21.92 -10.07
C VAL A 287 -1.89 23.01 -9.18
N ASN A 288 -2.70 22.69 -8.17
CA ASN A 288 -3.44 23.76 -7.48
C ASN A 288 -4.07 23.41 -6.12
N ASP A 289 -3.31 22.84 -5.20
CA ASP A 289 -3.79 22.60 -3.84
C ASP A 289 -3.00 23.46 -2.83
N GLU A 290 -3.61 24.56 -2.37
CA GLU A 290 -3.13 25.41 -1.27
C GLU A 290 -2.90 24.65 0.06
N THR A 291 -3.14 23.34 0.09
CA THR A 291 -3.09 22.51 1.30
C THR A 291 -2.61 21.06 1.08
N VAL A 292 -1.80 20.77 0.05
CA VAL A 292 -1.07 19.49 0.06
C VAL A 292 -0.10 19.49 1.24
N HIS A 293 -0.35 18.67 2.25
CA HIS A 293 0.58 18.40 3.33
C HIS A 293 1.28 17.09 3.02
N LEU A 294 2.46 17.17 2.43
CA LEU A 294 3.37 16.03 2.38
C LEU A 294 4.13 16.04 3.72
N ASP A 295 4.05 14.94 4.47
CA ASP A 295 4.79 14.63 5.69
C ASP A 295 5.63 13.39 5.41
N VAL A 296 6.90 13.61 5.07
CA VAL A 296 7.86 12.52 4.89
C VAL A 296 8.65 12.34 6.18
N LYS A 297 8.70 11.11 6.70
CA LYS A 297 9.45 10.73 7.90
C LYS A 297 10.48 9.67 7.56
N SER A 298 11.76 10.01 7.71
CA SER A 298 12.85 9.04 7.56
C SER A 298 13.72 8.95 8.81
N ILE A 299 14.10 7.74 9.22
CA ILE A 299 15.05 7.54 10.34
C ILE A 299 16.50 7.40 9.86
N ASN A 300 16.81 6.49 8.92
CA ASN A 300 18.15 6.26 8.37
C ASN A 300 18.10 6.07 6.85
N SER A 301 17.38 6.94 6.14
CA SER A 301 17.09 6.75 4.71
C SER A 301 17.30 8.03 3.93
N ASN A 302 17.62 7.87 2.65
CA ASN A 302 17.62 9.01 1.75
C ASN A 302 16.19 9.33 1.31
N VAL A 303 15.87 10.61 1.25
CA VAL A 303 14.58 11.11 0.76
C VAL A 303 14.85 11.96 -0.46
N ILE A 304 14.33 11.55 -1.61
CA ILE A 304 14.41 12.29 -2.87
C ILE A 304 12.97 12.61 -3.30
N ILE A 305 12.61 13.90 -3.29
CA ILE A 305 11.28 14.34 -3.71
C ILE A 305 11.40 15.30 -4.89
N GLU A 306 10.81 14.90 -6.02
CA GLU A 306 10.63 15.74 -7.20
C GLU A 306 9.29 16.48 -7.14
N LEU A 307 9.34 17.80 -7.08
CA LEU A 307 8.16 18.66 -7.13
C LEU A 307 8.01 19.28 -8.53
N SER A 308 6.79 19.23 -9.06
CA SER A 308 6.39 19.92 -10.28
C SER A 308 6.53 21.44 -10.14
N ASP A 309 6.74 22.11 -11.27
CA ASP A 309 6.79 23.58 -11.39
C ASP A 309 5.47 24.24 -10.98
N LYS A 310 4.38 23.47 -11.02
CA LYS A 310 3.03 23.93 -10.68
C LYS A 310 2.65 23.80 -9.21
N TYR A 311 3.50 23.16 -8.39
CA TYR A 311 3.17 22.94 -6.98
C TYR A 311 3.29 24.25 -6.18
N THR A 312 2.20 24.72 -5.58
CA THR A 312 2.14 25.95 -4.78
C THR A 312 1.84 25.72 -3.29
N GLY A 313 1.75 24.45 -2.87
CA GLY A 313 1.35 24.05 -1.51
C GLY A 313 2.43 24.15 -0.44
N LYS A 314 2.09 23.76 0.80
CA LYS A 314 3.02 23.69 1.94
C LYS A 314 3.67 22.31 2.04
N PHE A 315 4.96 22.23 1.81
CA PHE A 315 5.69 20.99 1.92
C PHE A 315 6.42 20.87 3.26
N SER A 316 6.30 19.73 3.96
CA SER A 316 7.04 19.43 5.20
C SER A 316 7.82 18.11 5.06
N ILE A 317 9.13 18.15 5.26
CA ILE A 317 9.92 16.92 5.38
C ILE A 317 10.56 16.87 6.75
N SER A 318 10.49 15.69 7.37
CA SER A 318 11.26 15.38 8.55
C SER A 318 12.16 14.16 8.37
N THR A 319 13.45 14.35 8.63
CA THR A 319 14.41 13.25 8.65
C THR A 319 15.17 13.28 9.97
N LEU A 320 15.44 12.10 10.54
CA LEU A 320 16.32 11.93 11.70
C LEU A 320 17.76 11.82 11.21
N LYS A 321 18.02 10.90 10.27
CA LYS A 321 19.32 10.68 9.61
C LYS A 321 19.12 10.32 8.14
N GLY A 322 20.09 10.67 7.30
CA GLY A 322 20.06 10.46 5.85
C GLY A 322 20.05 11.77 5.07
N LEU A 323 20.28 11.70 3.76
CA LEU A 323 20.26 12.88 2.89
C LEU A 323 18.82 13.15 2.45
N CYS A 324 18.40 14.41 2.57
CA CYS A 324 17.15 14.88 1.99
C CYS A 324 17.44 15.78 0.78
N THR A 325 16.96 15.36 -0.39
CA THR A 325 17.06 16.11 -1.65
C THR A 325 15.66 16.46 -2.12
N VAL A 326 15.42 17.75 -2.34
CA VAL A 326 14.18 18.23 -2.97
C VAL A 326 14.57 18.83 -4.30
N GLU A 327 14.09 18.22 -5.37
CA GLU A 327 14.30 18.70 -6.74
C GLU A 327 13.04 19.42 -7.19
N THR A 328 13.16 20.72 -7.47
CA THR A 328 12.06 21.50 -8.05
C THR A 328 12.32 21.71 -9.54
N LYS A 329 11.28 21.60 -10.37
CA LYS A 329 11.36 22.09 -11.73
C LYS A 329 11.41 23.62 -11.71
N VAL A 330 12.24 24.17 -12.61
CA VAL A 330 12.61 25.59 -12.72
C VAL A 330 11.34 26.46 -12.62
N GLU A 331 11.35 27.44 -11.69
CA GLU A 331 10.25 28.41 -11.43
C GLU A 331 9.11 28.00 -10.49
N ASN A 332 9.34 27.08 -9.54
CA ASN A 332 8.36 26.81 -8.49
C ASN A 332 8.33 27.94 -7.41
N ASN A 333 7.19 28.64 -7.27
CA ASN A 333 6.92 29.69 -6.26
C ASN A 333 6.46 29.18 -4.87
N GLY A 334 6.46 27.87 -4.66
CA GLY A 334 5.99 27.20 -3.46
C GLY A 334 6.92 27.36 -2.27
N VAL A 335 6.35 27.25 -1.06
CA VAL A 335 7.10 27.33 0.21
C VAL A 335 7.46 25.93 0.68
N VAL A 336 8.77 25.67 0.78
CA VAL A 336 9.29 24.41 1.33
C VAL A 336 9.69 24.64 2.79
N THR A 337 9.04 23.92 3.70
CA THR A 337 9.42 23.86 5.12
C THR A 337 10.14 22.54 5.39
N TYR A 338 11.26 22.59 6.09
CA TYR A 338 12.07 21.40 6.41
C TYR A 338 12.37 21.37 7.90
N GLU A 339 12.06 20.26 8.58
CA GLU A 339 12.35 20.07 10.00
C GLU A 339 13.23 18.83 10.20
N ARG A 340 14.51 19.02 10.53
CA ARG A 340 15.40 17.91 10.93
C ARG A 340 15.31 17.70 12.44
N PHE A 341 15.19 16.43 12.84
CA PHE A 341 15.22 16.04 14.25
C PHE A 341 16.63 15.59 14.64
N ASP A 342 17.65 16.45 14.52
CA ASP A 342 18.92 16.15 15.16
C ASP A 342 18.91 16.65 16.60
N ARG A 343 19.47 15.85 17.52
CA ARG A 343 19.49 16.21 18.95
C ARG A 343 20.37 17.44 19.24
N GLU A 344 21.22 17.85 18.29
CA GLU A 344 22.23 18.90 18.45
C GLU A 344 22.20 20.04 17.42
N GLU A 345 21.41 19.95 16.32
CA GLU A 345 21.36 21.00 15.28
C GLU A 345 19.97 21.63 15.13
N LYS A 346 19.94 22.97 15.04
CA LYS A 346 18.72 23.80 15.07
C LYS A 346 17.78 23.55 13.89
N LYS A 347 16.48 23.67 14.18
CA LYS A 347 15.36 23.85 13.24
C LYS A 347 15.66 25.00 12.27
N GLY A 348 15.62 24.74 10.97
CA GLY A 348 15.54 25.79 9.95
C GLY A 348 14.08 26.07 9.61
N THR A 349 13.71 27.33 9.43
CA THR A 349 12.38 27.73 8.93
C THR A 349 12.54 28.65 7.74
N GLU A 350 11.65 28.42 6.76
CA GLU A 350 11.23 29.32 5.69
C GLU A 350 12.19 29.49 4.49
N TYR A 351 11.81 28.88 3.36
CA TYR A 351 12.24 29.28 2.03
C TYR A 351 11.04 29.83 1.26
N SER A 352 11.09 31.13 0.93
CA SER A 352 10.29 31.73 -0.14
C SER A 352 11.17 31.78 -1.38
N THR A 353 10.73 31.16 -2.48
CA THR A 353 11.44 31.21 -3.76
C THR A 353 11.19 32.53 -4.48
N THR A 354 11.65 33.64 -3.90
CA THR A 354 11.95 34.83 -4.73
C THR A 354 13.25 34.53 -5.49
N PRO A 355 13.36 34.83 -6.79
CA PRO A 355 14.43 34.32 -7.63
C PRO A 355 15.77 34.99 -7.30
N THR A 356 16.56 34.38 -6.42
CA THR A 356 17.99 34.70 -6.24
C THR A 356 18.76 33.49 -5.65
N GLY A 357 19.57 32.84 -6.49
CA GLY A 357 20.75 32.04 -6.08
C GLY A 357 20.52 30.60 -5.61
N SER A 358 21.41 29.69 -6.04
CA SER A 358 21.56 28.36 -5.44
C SER A 358 22.21 28.47 -4.06
N GLY A 359 21.46 28.21 -3.00
CA GLY A 359 21.97 28.08 -1.65
C GLY A 359 22.25 26.61 -1.30
N VAL A 360 23.42 26.33 -0.75
CA VAL A 360 23.70 25.06 -0.04
C VAL A 360 23.17 25.23 1.38
N ILE A 361 22.22 24.39 1.81
CA ILE A 361 21.59 24.50 3.13
C ILE A 361 22.20 23.43 4.03
N GLY A 362 23.37 23.75 4.59
CA GLY A 362 24.19 22.78 5.34
C GLY A 362 24.72 21.65 4.45
N ASP A 363 25.64 20.84 4.97
CA ASP A 363 26.31 19.78 4.20
C ASP A 363 25.37 18.65 3.73
N HIS A 364 24.08 18.70 4.10
CA HIS A 364 23.15 17.56 4.02
C HIS A 364 21.77 17.86 3.39
N VAL A 365 21.49 19.10 2.98
CA VAL A 365 20.31 19.41 2.16
C VAL A 365 20.74 20.15 0.91
N LYS A 366 20.54 19.50 -0.24
CA LYS A 366 20.80 20.10 -1.55
C LYS A 366 19.46 20.43 -2.20
N VAL A 367 19.23 21.73 -2.40
CA VAL A 367 18.17 22.23 -3.29
C VAL A 367 18.84 22.52 -4.62
N ALA A 368 18.65 21.65 -5.60
CA ALA A 368 19.22 21.84 -6.94
C ALA A 368 18.19 22.51 -7.85
N SER A 369 18.41 23.78 -8.21
CA SER A 369 17.64 24.45 -9.27
C SER A 369 18.42 24.42 -10.59
N ARG A 370 17.75 24.11 -11.71
CA ARG A 370 18.38 24.11 -13.04
C ARG A 370 18.25 25.51 -13.68
N LYS A 371 19.33 26.31 -13.61
CA LYS A 371 19.61 27.59 -14.33
C LYS A 371 18.80 28.85 -13.96
N ALA A 372 19.47 29.84 -13.32
CA ALA A 372 19.49 31.28 -13.65
C ALA A 372 20.53 32.03 -12.76
N MET A 373 21.18 33.09 -13.28
CA MET A 373 22.35 33.80 -12.71
C MET A 373 22.04 35.03 -11.81
N ALA A 374 23.00 35.32 -10.90
CA ALA A 374 23.36 36.60 -10.21
C ALA A 374 22.40 37.12 -9.10
N LYS A 375 22.78 37.90 -8.06
CA LYS A 375 23.98 38.63 -7.60
C LYS A 375 23.91 38.71 -6.06
N VAL A 376 25.04 38.59 -5.34
CA VAL A 376 25.07 38.62 -3.84
C VAL A 376 25.58 39.99 -3.36
N ILE A 377 24.87 40.59 -2.40
CA ILE A 377 25.35 41.73 -1.59
C ILE A 377 25.28 41.28 -0.13
N PHE A 378 26.40 41.41 0.58
CA PHE A 378 26.49 41.16 2.01
C PHE A 378 26.23 42.48 2.76
N ILE A 379 25.41 42.43 3.81
CA ILE A 379 25.42 43.45 4.87
C ILE A 379 26.15 42.85 6.06
#